data_AF-A0A4Q5SEG4-F1
#
_entry.id   AF-A0A4Q5SEG4-F1
#
_cell.length_a   1.000
_cell.length_b   1.000
_cell.length_c   1.000
_cell.angle_alpha   90.00
_cell.angle_beta   90.00
_cell.angle_gamma   90.00
#
_symmetry.space_group_name_H-M   'P 1'
#
loop_
_entity.id
_entity.type
_entity.pdbx_description
1 polymer ?
#
loop_
_entity_poly.entity_id
_entity_poly.type
_entity_poly.pdbx_seq_one_letter_code
_entity_poly.pdbx_strand_id
1 'polypeptide(L)'
;MRLAQARDWIAGQSWWDVSQHRLAAGALHWSRLVDIPLGLVMLLFRPLLGVAGAEQAALILVPLLTLLAMLALVAALTRRLLDVERAKLAVLIAPLSVPLLYQLRPLRIDHHGWQIVLALTALYCLVGKPTARNGMIAGLSLATLIIISLEGLPIAATLCGIAALAWALDPSRRPALLGTVWGLFAGVVGLQAATRGLTYAAPLCDAITPAWLLVLGVAALGTTFATFAGRAPLAVRIAALAAVGVACAGLLLRTAPECVAGPFAQLDPLTRTLWYDNVSEGLPLWHQFPGWAAMTIGLPITGIIGALLALRSSTGEARARWWILL
;
A
#
# COMPACT_ATOMS: atom_id res chain seq x y z
N MET A 1 11.49 -12.06 -11.95
CA MET A 1 11.65 -12.51 -10.56
C MET A 1 10.41 -13.17 -9.99
N ARG A 2 9.24 -12.50 -9.96
CA ARG A 2 8.02 -13.07 -9.35
C ARG A 2 7.63 -14.47 -9.85
N LEU A 3 7.60 -14.69 -11.17
CA LEU A 3 7.25 -16.01 -11.72
C LEU A 3 8.24 -17.11 -11.27
N ALA A 4 9.53 -16.79 -11.15
CA ALA A 4 10.52 -17.75 -10.66
C ALA A 4 10.24 -18.12 -9.21
N GLN A 5 9.95 -17.14 -8.35
CA GLN A 5 9.57 -17.36 -6.95
C GLN A 5 8.32 -18.25 -6.83
N ALA A 6 7.28 -18.00 -7.64
CA ALA A 6 6.07 -18.83 -7.65
C ALA A 6 6.35 -20.26 -8.14
N ARG A 7 7.18 -20.43 -9.17
CA ARG A 7 7.63 -21.75 -9.65
C ARG A 7 8.41 -22.51 -8.58
N ASP A 8 9.35 -21.84 -7.91
CA ASP A 8 10.18 -22.43 -6.88
C ASP A 8 9.32 -22.88 -5.69
N TRP A 9 8.33 -22.07 -5.29
CA TRP A 9 7.36 -22.46 -4.26
C TRP A 9 6.60 -23.74 -4.63
N ILE A 10 6.03 -23.79 -5.84
CA ILE A 10 5.28 -24.96 -6.33
C ILE A 10 6.20 -26.18 -6.44
N ALA A 11 7.48 -25.97 -6.76
CA ALA A 11 8.49 -27.03 -6.84
C ALA A 11 9.02 -27.50 -5.47
N GLY A 12 8.51 -26.96 -4.36
CA GLY A 12 8.82 -27.41 -3.00
C GLY A 12 9.71 -26.48 -2.19
N GLN A 13 10.09 -25.29 -2.71
CA GLN A 13 10.81 -24.30 -1.90
C GLN A 13 9.92 -23.82 -0.75
N SER A 14 10.47 -23.88 0.46
CA SER A 14 9.80 -23.50 1.72
C SER A 14 9.05 -22.17 1.61
N TRP A 15 7.86 -22.10 2.22
CA TRP A 15 7.04 -20.89 2.25
C TRP A 15 7.77 -19.66 2.80
N TRP A 16 8.64 -19.85 3.81
CA TRP A 16 9.42 -18.76 4.42
C TRP A 16 10.72 -18.43 3.67
N ASP A 17 11.12 -19.26 2.70
CA ASP A 17 12.33 -19.00 1.90
C ASP A 17 11.98 -18.16 0.67
N VAL A 18 12.16 -16.84 0.74
CA VAL A 18 11.94 -15.94 -0.41
C VAL A 18 13.19 -15.71 -1.26
N SER A 19 14.24 -16.51 -1.07
CA SER A 19 15.51 -16.32 -1.77
C SER A 19 15.43 -16.73 -3.23
N GLN A 20 16.25 -16.11 -4.08
CA GLN A 20 16.40 -16.48 -5.48
C GLN A 20 17.77 -17.07 -5.78
N HIS A 21 17.86 -18.38 -5.51
CA HIS A 21 19.07 -19.21 -5.60
C HIS A 21 19.74 -19.22 -6.99
N ARG A 22 19.05 -18.73 -8.04
CA ARG A 22 19.55 -18.68 -9.43
C ARG A 22 20.33 -17.41 -9.79
N LEU A 23 20.24 -16.35 -9.00
CA LEU A 23 20.82 -15.03 -9.34
C LEU A 23 21.87 -14.58 -8.33
N ALA A 24 21.55 -14.67 -7.04
CA ALA A 24 22.48 -14.53 -5.93
C ALA A 24 21.76 -15.08 -4.69
N ALA A 25 22.46 -15.83 -3.84
CA ALA A 25 21.90 -16.34 -2.60
C ALA A 25 21.52 -15.17 -1.67
N GLY A 26 20.27 -14.74 -1.72
CA GLY A 26 19.75 -13.62 -0.94
C GLY A 26 18.23 -13.60 -0.98
N ALA A 27 17.63 -13.28 0.17
CA ALA A 27 16.19 -13.15 0.31
C ALA A 27 15.67 -11.96 -0.51
N LEU A 28 14.62 -12.17 -1.31
CA LEU A 28 13.90 -11.05 -1.92
C LEU A 28 13.17 -10.23 -0.85
N HIS A 29 13.09 -8.92 -1.09
CA HIS A 29 12.44 -7.99 -0.18
C HIS A 29 10.90 -7.99 -0.26
N TRP A 30 10.30 -8.70 -1.21
CA TRP A 30 8.85 -8.93 -1.26
C TRP A 30 8.40 -10.19 -0.53
N SER A 31 7.20 -10.19 0.04
CA SER A 31 6.61 -11.40 0.64
C SER A 31 5.98 -12.32 -0.43
N ARG A 32 5.69 -13.57 -0.03
CA ARG A 32 5.03 -14.58 -0.87
C ARG A 32 3.52 -14.39 -1.05
N LEU A 33 2.92 -13.35 -0.45
CA LEU A 33 1.46 -13.16 -0.53
C LEU A 33 0.96 -13.04 -1.97
N VAL A 34 1.74 -12.41 -2.85
CA VAL A 34 1.42 -12.27 -4.27
C VAL A 34 1.65 -13.57 -5.06
N ASP A 35 2.40 -14.52 -4.51
CA ASP A 35 2.64 -15.81 -5.14
C ASP A 35 1.42 -16.74 -5.01
N ILE A 36 0.60 -16.57 -3.96
CA ILE A 36 -0.62 -17.35 -3.71
C ILE A 36 -1.58 -17.34 -4.93
N PRO A 37 -2.05 -16.19 -5.43
CA PRO A 37 -2.97 -16.16 -6.56
C PRO A 37 -2.35 -16.71 -7.85
N LEU A 38 -1.04 -16.50 -8.06
CA LEU A 38 -0.34 -17.08 -9.21
C LEU A 38 -0.31 -18.60 -9.10
N GLY A 39 0.08 -19.13 -7.95
CA GLY A 39 0.18 -20.56 -7.73
C GLY A 39 -1.17 -21.26 -7.77
N LEU A 40 -2.23 -20.63 -7.26
CA LEU A 40 -3.60 -21.16 -7.37
C LEU A 40 -4.01 -21.34 -8.83
N VAL A 41 -3.81 -20.33 -9.68
CA VAL A 41 -4.13 -20.43 -11.10
C VAL A 41 -3.24 -21.46 -11.80
N MET A 42 -1.94 -21.47 -11.53
CA MET A 42 -1.02 -22.45 -12.10
C MET A 42 -1.42 -23.89 -11.75
N LEU A 43 -1.75 -24.18 -10.50
CA LEU A 43 -2.14 -25.52 -10.06
C LEU A 43 -3.51 -25.93 -10.63
N LEU A 44 -4.48 -25.01 -10.68
CA LEU A 44 -5.82 -25.28 -11.18
C LEU A 44 -5.83 -25.60 -12.68
N PHE A 45 -5.07 -24.87 -13.49
CA PHE A 45 -5.09 -25.00 -14.95
C PHE A 45 -4.06 -26.02 -15.49
N ARG A 46 -3.10 -26.47 -14.68
CA ARG A 46 -2.05 -27.42 -15.10
C ARG A 46 -2.58 -28.73 -15.69
N PRO A 47 -3.65 -29.36 -15.16
CA PRO A 47 -4.20 -30.58 -15.76
C PRO A 47 -4.79 -30.37 -17.16
N LEU A 48 -5.27 -29.16 -17.45
CA LEU A 48 -5.98 -28.84 -18.69
C LEU A 48 -5.05 -28.27 -19.77
N LEU A 49 -4.10 -27.42 -19.38
CA LEU A 49 -3.28 -26.63 -20.29
C LEU A 49 -1.79 -27.03 -20.27
N GLY A 50 -1.44 -28.04 -19.47
CA GLY A 50 -0.05 -28.36 -19.14
C GLY A 50 0.62 -27.25 -18.32
N VAL A 51 1.92 -27.40 -18.06
CA VAL A 51 2.69 -26.45 -17.24
C VAL A 51 2.75 -25.08 -17.90
N ALA A 52 3.14 -25.01 -19.17
CA ALA A 52 3.33 -23.75 -19.89
C ALA A 52 2.02 -22.98 -20.06
N GLY A 53 0.93 -23.66 -20.41
CA GLY A 53 -0.38 -23.02 -20.57
C GLY A 53 -0.97 -22.54 -19.25
N ALA A 54 -0.75 -23.25 -18.14
CA ALA A 54 -1.19 -22.81 -16.81
C ALA A 54 -0.42 -21.59 -16.30
N GLU A 55 0.88 -21.49 -16.62
CA GLU A 55 1.66 -20.29 -16.35
C GLU A 55 1.15 -19.10 -17.17
N GLN A 56 0.93 -19.27 -18.47
CA GLN A 56 0.34 -18.23 -19.31
C GLN A 56 -1.03 -17.78 -18.77
N ALA A 57 -1.87 -18.73 -18.33
CA ALA A 57 -3.14 -18.43 -17.69
C ALA A 57 -2.95 -17.59 -16.42
N ALA A 58 -2.00 -17.92 -15.54
CA ALA A 58 -1.70 -17.13 -14.35
C ALA A 58 -1.21 -15.71 -14.68
N LEU A 59 -0.31 -15.59 -15.67
CA LEU A 59 0.24 -14.31 -16.12
C LEU A 59 -0.81 -13.39 -16.75
N ILE A 60 -1.94 -13.92 -17.23
CA ILE A 60 -3.04 -13.16 -17.82
C ILE A 60 -4.16 -12.93 -16.80
N LEU A 61 -4.66 -13.99 -16.17
CA LEU A 61 -5.82 -13.94 -15.29
C LEU A 61 -5.55 -13.14 -14.02
N VAL A 62 -4.38 -13.30 -13.39
CA VAL A 62 -4.11 -12.61 -12.12
C VAL A 62 -4.10 -11.07 -12.30
N PRO A 63 -3.38 -10.49 -13.29
CA PRO A 63 -3.47 -9.06 -13.56
C PRO A 63 -4.88 -8.58 -13.97
N LEU A 64 -5.64 -9.39 -14.73
CA LEU A 64 -7.01 -9.02 -15.09
C LEU A 64 -7.97 -9.04 -13.89
N LEU A 65 -7.76 -9.95 -12.94
CA LEU A 65 -8.53 -9.99 -11.69
C LEU A 65 -8.19 -8.79 -10.79
N THR A 66 -6.92 -8.38 -10.71
CA THR A 66 -6.55 -7.17 -9.97
C THR A 66 -7.07 -5.90 -10.66
N LEU A 67 -7.07 -5.86 -12.00
CA LEU A 67 -7.71 -4.79 -12.76
C LEU A 67 -9.22 -4.72 -12.49
N LEU A 68 -9.91 -5.86 -12.51
CA LEU A 68 -11.34 -5.95 -12.19
C LEU A 68 -11.62 -5.45 -10.77
N ALA A 69 -10.83 -5.89 -9.78
CA ALA A 69 -10.96 -5.44 -8.41
C ALA A 69 -10.74 -3.92 -8.27
N MET A 70 -9.73 -3.38 -8.95
CA MET A 70 -9.46 -1.95 -9.00
C MET A 70 -10.67 -1.18 -9.57
N LEU A 71 -11.20 -1.61 -10.73
CA LEU A 71 -12.36 -0.96 -11.36
C LEU A 71 -13.62 -1.05 -10.48
N ALA A 72 -13.84 -2.19 -9.82
CA ALA A 72 -14.95 -2.36 -8.89
C ALA A 72 -14.85 -1.41 -7.68
N LEU A 73 -13.64 -1.20 -7.15
CA LEU A 73 -13.36 -0.27 -6.05
C LEU A 73 -13.51 1.18 -6.49
N VAL A 74 -13.02 1.55 -7.68
CA VAL A 74 -13.24 2.88 -8.27
C VAL A 74 -14.74 3.14 -8.41
N ALA A 75 -15.49 2.19 -8.97
CA ALA A 75 -16.94 2.30 -9.08
C ALA A 75 -17.60 2.48 -7.70
N ALA A 76 -17.21 1.68 -6.70
CA ALA A 76 -17.77 1.74 -5.36
C ALA A 76 -17.46 3.06 -4.64
N LEU A 77 -16.22 3.56 -4.77
CA LEU A 77 -15.80 4.85 -4.25
C LEU A 77 -16.57 5.99 -4.89
N THR A 78 -16.62 6.04 -6.23
CA THR A 78 -17.31 7.11 -6.95
C THR A 78 -18.81 7.10 -6.64
N ARG A 79 -19.46 5.92 -6.58
CA ARG A 79 -20.87 5.81 -6.14
C ARG A 79 -21.10 6.35 -4.72
N ARG A 80 -20.14 6.17 -3.82
CA ARG A 80 -20.22 6.64 -2.43
C ARG A 80 -20.06 8.16 -2.31
N LEU A 81 -19.27 8.75 -3.19
CA LEU A 81 -18.96 10.18 -3.19
C LEU A 81 -19.98 10.99 -3.99
N LEU A 82 -20.48 10.40 -5.06
CA LEU A 82 -21.32 11.02 -6.08
C LEU A 82 -22.55 10.12 -6.31
N ASP A 83 -22.63 9.47 -7.47
CA ASP A 83 -23.73 8.63 -7.89
C ASP A 83 -23.30 7.56 -8.91
N VAL A 84 -24.28 6.78 -9.38
CA VAL A 84 -24.09 5.66 -10.31
C VAL A 84 -23.61 6.12 -11.69
N GLU A 85 -24.11 7.25 -12.21
CA GLU A 85 -23.73 7.72 -13.55
C GLU A 85 -22.28 8.19 -13.58
N ARG A 86 -21.85 8.94 -12.56
CA ARG A 86 -20.43 9.33 -12.45
C ARG A 86 -19.52 8.13 -12.20
N ALA A 87 -20.02 7.09 -11.50
CA ALA A 87 -19.25 5.86 -11.32
C ALA A 87 -19.03 5.10 -12.64
N LYS A 88 -20.02 5.06 -13.54
CA LYS A 88 -19.84 4.49 -14.89
C LYS A 88 -18.74 5.24 -15.64
N LEU A 89 -18.77 6.58 -15.61
CA LEU A 89 -17.74 7.42 -16.25
C LEU A 89 -16.36 7.18 -15.63
N ALA A 90 -16.25 7.10 -14.30
CA ALA A 90 -14.99 6.84 -13.62
C ALA A 90 -14.37 5.49 -14.03
N VAL A 91 -15.18 4.44 -14.17
CA VAL A 91 -14.73 3.13 -14.65
C VAL A 91 -14.26 3.18 -16.11
N LEU A 92 -14.86 4.01 -16.95
CA LEU A 92 -14.42 4.20 -18.34
C LEU A 92 -13.13 5.02 -18.45
N ILE A 93 -12.94 6.00 -17.56
CA ILE A 93 -11.77 6.89 -17.56
C ILE A 93 -10.56 6.25 -16.89
N ALA A 94 -10.74 5.44 -15.83
CA ALA A 94 -9.62 4.88 -15.07
C ALA A 94 -8.63 4.08 -15.95
N PRO A 95 -9.06 3.20 -16.87
CA PRO A 95 -8.17 2.54 -17.83
C PRO A 95 -7.46 3.48 -18.80
N LEU A 96 -7.89 4.73 -18.98
CA LEU A 96 -7.19 5.68 -19.85
C LEU A 96 -5.89 6.20 -19.20
N SER A 97 -5.69 5.93 -17.90
CA SER A 97 -4.41 6.16 -17.24
C SER A 97 -3.38 5.12 -17.70
N VAL A 98 -2.49 5.53 -18.61
CA VAL A 98 -1.38 4.68 -19.09
C VAL A 98 -0.51 4.16 -17.94
N PRO A 99 -0.09 4.97 -16.94
CA PRO A 99 0.68 4.46 -15.81
C PRO A 99 -0.07 3.40 -14.99
N LEU A 100 -1.39 3.58 -14.80
CA LEU A 100 -2.21 2.62 -14.07
C LEU A 100 -2.33 1.30 -14.84
N LEU A 101 -2.65 1.35 -16.14
CA LEU A 101 -2.71 0.16 -17.00
C LEU A 101 -1.36 -0.55 -17.09
N TYR A 102 -0.26 0.19 -17.11
CA TYR A 102 1.07 -0.40 -17.15
C TYR A 102 1.33 -1.34 -15.97
N GLN A 103 0.76 -1.03 -14.80
CA GLN A 103 0.89 -1.86 -13.58
C GLN A 103 -0.12 -3.01 -13.49
N LEU A 104 -1.18 -2.99 -14.29
CA LEU A 104 -2.30 -3.97 -14.24
C LEU A 104 -2.44 -4.79 -15.52
N ARG A 105 -1.61 -4.57 -16.54
CA ARG A 105 -1.67 -5.29 -17.81
C ARG A 105 -1.26 -6.76 -17.66
N PRO A 106 -1.78 -7.65 -18.52
CA PRO A 106 -1.27 -9.02 -18.62
C PRO A 106 0.25 -9.07 -18.70
N LEU A 107 0.83 -10.14 -18.13
CA LEU A 107 2.27 -10.37 -17.97
C LEU A 107 2.97 -9.47 -16.94
N ARG A 108 2.37 -8.34 -16.49
CA ARG A 108 2.88 -7.56 -15.34
C ARG A 108 2.35 -8.14 -14.03
N ILE A 109 2.97 -9.22 -13.57
CA ILE A 109 2.61 -9.92 -12.32
C ILE A 109 3.33 -9.38 -11.08
N ASP A 110 3.44 -8.06 -10.98
CA ASP A 110 4.21 -7.40 -9.92
C ASP A 110 3.32 -7.01 -8.72
N HIS A 111 3.91 -6.50 -7.64
CA HIS A 111 3.13 -6.12 -6.44
C HIS A 111 2.30 -4.84 -6.60
N HIS A 112 2.65 -3.96 -7.53
CA HIS A 112 2.02 -2.64 -7.69
C HIS A 112 0.50 -2.71 -7.86
N GLY A 113 -0.02 -3.63 -8.69
CA GLY A 113 -1.46 -3.81 -8.88
C GLY A 113 -2.20 -4.17 -7.60
N TRP A 114 -1.59 -5.00 -6.75
CA TRP A 114 -2.13 -5.36 -5.44
C TRP A 114 -2.12 -4.18 -4.48
N GLN A 115 -1.03 -3.40 -4.44
CA GLN A 115 -0.94 -2.21 -3.61
C GLN A 115 -1.99 -1.16 -4.00
N ILE A 116 -2.28 -0.99 -5.29
CA ILE A 116 -3.38 -0.12 -5.76
C ILE A 116 -4.73 -0.58 -5.20
N VAL A 117 -5.05 -1.87 -5.33
CA VAL A 117 -6.32 -2.44 -4.84
C VAL A 117 -6.44 -2.30 -3.31
N LEU A 118 -5.37 -2.55 -2.58
CA LEU A 118 -5.33 -2.45 -1.12
C LEU A 118 -5.45 -0.99 -0.63
N ALA A 119 -4.77 -0.05 -1.31
CA ALA A 119 -4.88 1.37 -1.03
C ALA A 119 -6.31 1.89 -1.29
N LEU A 120 -6.93 1.49 -2.41
CA LEU A 120 -8.31 1.83 -2.72
C LEU A 120 -9.30 1.21 -1.73
N THR A 121 -9.04 0.00 -1.24
CA THR A 121 -9.86 -0.65 -0.20
C THR A 121 -9.77 0.10 1.12
N ALA A 122 -8.57 0.52 1.52
CA ALA A 122 -8.37 1.34 2.71
C ALA A 122 -9.09 2.70 2.57
N LEU A 123 -8.90 3.39 1.45
CA LEU A 123 -9.55 4.66 1.16
C LEU A 123 -11.08 4.53 1.15
N TYR A 124 -11.62 3.47 0.53
CA TYR A 124 -13.05 3.18 0.56
C TYR A 124 -13.57 3.08 1.98
N CYS A 125 -12.88 2.36 2.86
CA CYS A 125 -13.27 2.24 4.26
C CYS A 125 -13.20 3.57 5.02
N LEU A 126 -12.17 4.39 4.77
CA LEU A 126 -12.00 5.71 5.41
C LEU A 126 -13.08 6.71 4.99
N VAL A 127 -13.46 6.72 3.71
CA VAL A 127 -14.57 7.55 3.17
C VAL A 127 -15.93 7.06 3.67
N GLY A 128 -16.03 5.79 4.12
CA GLY A 128 -17.25 5.20 4.66
C GLY A 128 -17.61 5.69 6.06
N LYS A 129 -18.57 5.00 6.68
CA LYS A 129 -18.98 5.28 8.08
C LYS A 129 -17.77 5.11 9.02
N PRO A 130 -17.52 6.04 9.96
CA PRO A 130 -16.34 6.01 10.82
C PRO A 130 -16.51 5.00 11.98
N THR A 131 -16.49 3.71 11.65
CA THR A 131 -16.63 2.60 12.60
C THR A 131 -15.30 1.89 12.84
N ALA A 132 -15.16 1.23 13.99
CA ALA A 132 -13.98 0.39 14.28
C ALA A 132 -13.78 -0.71 13.24
N ARG A 133 -14.87 -1.29 12.71
CA ARG A 133 -14.81 -2.30 11.64
C ARG A 133 -14.20 -1.75 10.36
N ASN A 134 -14.66 -0.59 9.89
CA ASN A 134 -14.10 0.04 8.69
C ASN A 134 -12.65 0.46 8.91
N GLY A 135 -12.33 1.00 10.09
CA GLY A 135 -10.95 1.27 10.48
C GLY A 135 -10.08 0.02 10.41
N MET A 136 -10.52 -1.08 11.02
CA MET A 136 -9.80 -2.37 11.02
C MET A 136 -9.55 -2.88 9.61
N ILE A 137 -10.55 -2.84 8.72
CA ILE A 137 -10.38 -3.26 7.32
C ILE A 137 -9.38 -2.36 6.60
N ALA A 138 -9.41 -1.04 6.83
CA ALA A 138 -8.43 -0.12 6.29
C ALA A 138 -7.02 -0.46 6.78
N GLY A 139 -6.84 -0.62 8.09
CA GLY A 139 -5.57 -1.00 8.71
C GLY A 139 -5.01 -2.31 8.17
N LEU A 140 -5.83 -3.36 8.09
CA LEU A 140 -5.43 -4.66 7.55
C LEU A 140 -5.06 -4.59 6.06
N SER A 141 -5.74 -3.74 5.29
CA SER A 141 -5.41 -3.51 3.88
C SER A 141 -4.03 -2.85 3.76
N LEU A 142 -3.76 -1.83 4.59
CA LEU A 142 -2.46 -1.16 4.66
C LEU A 142 -1.34 -2.08 5.16
N ALA A 143 -1.65 -2.95 6.15
CA ALA A 143 -0.72 -3.96 6.63
C ALA A 143 -0.31 -4.92 5.52
N THR A 144 -1.29 -5.44 4.78
CA THR A 144 -1.06 -6.32 3.63
C THR A 144 -0.23 -5.61 2.56
N LEU A 145 -0.54 -4.34 2.30
CA LEU A 145 0.14 -3.51 1.30
C LEU A 145 1.64 -3.34 1.61
N ILE A 146 2.01 -3.09 2.87
CA ILE A 146 3.43 -2.90 3.26
C ILE A 146 4.17 -4.22 3.48
N ILE A 147 3.47 -5.31 3.81
CA ILE A 147 4.07 -6.65 3.88
C ILE A 147 4.35 -7.20 2.49
N ILE A 148 3.53 -6.88 1.50
CA ILE A 148 3.80 -7.22 0.10
C ILE A 148 5.11 -6.55 -0.35
N SER A 149 5.22 -5.23 -0.17
CA SER A 149 6.45 -4.46 -0.40
C SER A 149 6.45 -3.20 0.48
N LEU A 150 7.59 -2.87 1.09
CA LEU A 150 7.75 -1.70 1.94
C LEU A 150 7.62 -0.38 1.15
N GLU A 151 7.72 -0.42 -0.18
CA GLU A 151 7.44 0.72 -1.08
C GLU A 151 6.06 1.36 -0.84
N GLY A 152 5.12 0.59 -0.30
CA GLY A 152 3.79 1.08 0.05
C GLY A 152 3.73 1.86 1.37
N LEU A 153 4.82 1.95 2.13
CA LEU A 153 4.87 2.65 3.42
C LEU A 153 4.42 4.11 3.35
N PRO A 154 4.83 4.93 2.34
CA PRO A 154 4.32 6.28 2.19
C PRO A 154 2.79 6.32 2.05
N ILE A 155 2.21 5.39 1.31
CA ILE A 155 0.74 5.29 1.14
C ILE A 155 0.07 4.96 2.48
N ALA A 156 0.61 4.00 3.22
CA ALA A 156 0.10 3.64 4.54
C ALA A 156 0.20 4.80 5.53
N ALA A 157 1.34 5.49 5.58
CA ALA A 157 1.55 6.66 6.41
C ALA A 157 0.59 7.79 6.06
N THR A 158 0.39 8.09 4.77
CA THR A 158 -0.58 9.09 4.31
C THR A 158 -2.00 8.76 4.73
N LEU A 159 -2.48 7.54 4.48
CA LEU A 159 -3.86 7.15 4.81
C LEU A 159 -4.10 7.05 6.33
N CYS A 160 -3.12 6.61 7.11
CA CYS A 160 -3.16 6.71 8.57
C CYS A 160 -3.16 8.17 9.05
N GLY A 161 -2.36 9.04 8.43
CA GLY A 161 -2.33 10.47 8.70
C GLY A 161 -3.68 11.14 8.42
N ILE A 162 -4.31 10.83 7.29
CA ILE A 162 -5.66 11.30 6.97
C ILE A 162 -6.67 10.82 8.01
N ALA A 163 -6.62 9.55 8.44
CA ALA A 163 -7.49 9.04 9.49
C ALA A 163 -7.28 9.79 10.84
N ALA A 164 -6.03 10.08 11.17
CA ALA A 164 -5.65 10.80 12.39
C ALA A 164 -6.10 12.26 12.36
N LEU A 165 -5.90 12.95 11.23
CA LEU A 165 -6.37 14.32 11.02
C LEU A 165 -7.90 14.39 11.00
N ALA A 166 -8.57 13.43 10.38
CA ALA A 166 -10.02 13.35 10.40
C ALA A 166 -10.56 13.23 11.84
N TRP A 167 -9.91 12.45 12.70
CA TRP A 167 -10.22 12.40 14.13
C TRP A 167 -9.87 13.70 14.87
N ALA A 168 -8.74 14.31 14.55
CA ALA A 168 -8.34 15.58 15.13
C ALA A 168 -9.33 16.71 14.78
N LEU A 169 -10.03 16.62 13.65
CA LEU A 169 -11.13 17.53 13.32
C LEU A 169 -12.44 17.11 13.98
N ASP A 170 -12.76 15.81 13.98
CA ASP A 170 -13.99 15.23 14.49
C ASP A 170 -13.70 14.04 15.45
N PRO A 171 -13.70 14.26 16.78
CA PRO A 171 -13.39 13.24 17.78
C PRO A 171 -14.28 11.99 17.72
N SER A 172 -15.49 12.10 17.15
CA SER A 172 -16.41 10.97 17.01
C SER A 172 -15.84 9.85 16.16
N ARG A 173 -14.84 10.16 15.31
CA ARG A 173 -14.13 9.21 14.45
C ARG A 173 -13.08 8.35 15.18
N ARG A 174 -12.95 8.50 16.50
CA ARG A 174 -12.01 7.72 17.32
C ARG A 174 -12.07 6.22 17.05
N PRO A 175 -13.24 5.56 16.94
CA PRO A 175 -13.29 4.12 16.66
C PRO A 175 -12.64 3.76 15.32
N ALA A 176 -12.87 4.55 14.27
CA ALA A 176 -12.24 4.32 12.97
C ALA A 176 -10.72 4.51 13.03
N LEU A 177 -10.23 5.58 13.66
CA LEU A 177 -8.79 5.82 13.82
C LEU A 177 -8.11 4.65 14.55
N LEU A 178 -8.66 4.24 15.70
CA LEU A 178 -8.11 3.13 16.48
C LEU A 178 -8.16 1.83 15.70
N GLY A 179 -9.26 1.56 14.98
CA GLY A 179 -9.35 0.42 14.07
C GLY A 179 -8.24 0.44 13.01
N THR A 180 -7.96 1.59 12.40
CA THR A 180 -6.93 1.72 11.36
C THR A 180 -5.52 1.45 11.91
N VAL A 181 -5.13 2.12 13.00
CA VAL A 181 -3.75 1.96 13.52
C VAL A 181 -3.51 0.59 14.15
N TRP A 182 -4.50 0.03 14.84
CA TRP A 182 -4.38 -1.32 15.41
C TRP A 182 -4.54 -2.41 14.36
N GLY A 183 -5.39 -2.23 13.36
CA GLY A 183 -5.48 -3.14 12.21
C GLY A 183 -4.20 -3.17 11.40
N LEU A 184 -3.55 -2.02 11.23
CA LEU A 184 -2.23 -1.94 10.62
C LEU A 184 -1.20 -2.68 11.47
N PHE A 185 -1.04 -2.32 12.75
CA PHE A 185 -0.03 -2.93 13.61
C PHE A 185 -0.23 -4.44 13.78
N ALA A 186 -1.43 -4.88 14.19
CA ALA A 186 -1.71 -6.30 14.39
C ALA A 186 -1.65 -7.09 13.07
N GLY A 187 -2.11 -6.49 11.97
CA GLY A 187 -2.01 -7.08 10.63
C GLY A 187 -0.55 -7.31 10.22
N VAL A 188 0.32 -6.32 10.41
CA VAL A 188 1.75 -6.43 10.07
C VAL A 188 2.42 -7.48 10.94
N VAL A 189 2.16 -7.49 12.25
CA VAL A 189 2.70 -8.51 13.16
C VAL A 189 2.27 -9.91 12.72
N GLY A 190 0.97 -10.12 12.47
CA GLY A 190 0.44 -11.42 12.06
C GLY A 190 0.97 -11.88 10.70
N LEU A 191 0.97 -11.00 9.71
CA LEU A 191 1.45 -11.32 8.36
C LEU A 191 2.97 -11.50 8.32
N GLN A 192 3.74 -10.74 9.11
CA GLN A 192 5.18 -10.94 9.23
C GLN A 192 5.48 -12.31 9.84
N ALA A 193 4.79 -12.69 10.92
CA ALA A 193 4.89 -14.01 11.51
C ALA A 193 4.56 -15.11 10.48
N ALA A 194 3.49 -14.91 9.71
CA ALA A 194 3.02 -15.87 8.72
C ALA A 194 3.92 -16.00 7.49
N THR A 195 4.66 -14.96 7.09
CA THR A 195 5.41 -14.96 5.82
C THR A 195 6.92 -15.05 5.97
N ARG A 196 7.49 -14.48 7.04
CA ARG A 196 8.95 -14.39 7.24
C ARG A 196 9.41 -14.82 8.63
N GLY A 197 8.48 -14.90 9.59
CA GLY A 197 8.79 -15.07 10.99
C GLY A 197 9.08 -13.73 11.68
N LEU A 198 8.77 -13.64 12.98
CA LEU A 198 8.89 -12.41 13.76
C LEU A 198 10.34 -11.99 14.02
N THR A 199 11.27 -12.94 13.99
CA THR A 199 12.71 -12.72 14.22
C THR A 199 13.48 -12.48 12.93
N TYR A 200 12.80 -12.32 11.79
CA TYR A 200 13.44 -12.02 10.52
C TYR A 200 14.13 -10.66 10.59
N ALA A 201 15.46 -10.69 10.74
CA ALA A 201 16.32 -9.52 10.90
C ALA A 201 17.40 -9.49 9.81
N ALA A 202 17.03 -9.78 8.57
CA ALA A 202 17.93 -9.53 7.44
C ALA A 202 18.25 -8.01 7.38
N PRO A 203 19.46 -7.61 6.97
CA PRO A 203 19.89 -6.21 6.88
C PRO A 203 19.25 -5.50 5.68
N LEU A 204 17.92 -5.59 5.58
CA LEU A 204 17.13 -5.06 4.49
C LEU A 204 16.37 -3.83 4.95
N CYS A 205 16.70 -2.69 4.36
CA CYS A 205 16.00 -1.43 4.57
C CYS A 205 14.75 -1.29 3.67
N ASP A 206 14.50 -2.26 2.79
CA ASP A 206 13.36 -2.34 1.86
C ASP A 206 12.34 -3.42 2.26
N ALA A 207 12.42 -3.92 3.48
CA ALA A 207 11.60 -4.99 4.02
C ALA A 207 11.10 -4.68 5.43
N ILE A 208 10.00 -5.31 5.85
CA ILE A 208 9.56 -5.26 7.25
C ILE A 208 10.54 -6.03 8.13
N THR A 209 11.09 -5.34 9.12
CA THR A 209 12.05 -5.81 10.14
C THR A 209 11.48 -5.52 11.54
N PRO A 210 12.09 -6.05 12.62
CA PRO A 210 11.66 -5.74 13.99
C PRO A 210 11.63 -4.24 14.31
N ALA A 211 12.50 -3.43 13.70
CA ALA A 211 12.49 -1.98 13.86
C ALA A 211 11.15 -1.37 13.41
N TRP A 212 10.63 -1.80 12.25
CA TRP A 212 9.32 -1.36 11.76
C TRP A 212 8.17 -1.84 12.65
N LEU A 213 8.25 -3.05 13.22
CA LEU A 213 7.25 -3.53 14.18
C LEU A 213 7.19 -2.65 15.43
N LEU A 214 8.36 -2.26 15.96
CA LEU A 214 8.43 -1.34 17.10
C LEU A 214 7.85 0.03 16.77
N VAL A 215 8.21 0.60 15.61
CA VAL A 215 7.69 1.89 15.13
C VAL A 215 6.16 1.85 14.99
N LEU A 216 5.61 0.82 14.37
CA LEU A 216 4.16 0.67 14.21
C LEU A 216 3.45 0.44 15.55
N GLY A 217 4.07 -0.28 16.49
CA GLY A 217 3.56 -0.45 17.85
C GLY A 217 3.51 0.87 18.62
N VAL A 218 4.57 1.68 18.55
CA VAL A 218 4.59 3.04 19.12
C VAL A 218 3.56 3.93 18.45
N ALA A 219 3.38 3.85 17.13
CA ALA A 219 2.36 4.61 16.44
C ALA A 219 0.95 4.25 16.92
N ALA A 220 0.63 2.96 17.08
CA ALA A 220 -0.68 2.50 17.54
C ALA A 220 -0.96 2.89 19.01
N LEU A 221 0.00 2.65 19.91
CA LEU A 221 -0.10 3.02 21.32
C LEU A 221 -0.14 4.54 21.51
N GLY A 222 0.81 5.25 20.90
CA GLY A 222 0.91 6.71 20.98
C GLY A 222 -0.34 7.38 20.44
N THR A 223 -0.88 6.91 19.31
CA THR A 223 -2.15 7.43 18.76
C THR A 223 -3.31 7.14 19.71
N THR A 224 -3.34 5.95 20.34
CA THR A 224 -4.35 5.63 21.37
C THR A 224 -4.32 6.63 22.52
N PHE A 225 -3.12 6.94 23.05
CA PHE A 225 -2.96 7.96 24.10
C PHE A 225 -3.33 9.36 23.63
N ALA A 226 -2.93 9.75 22.41
CA ALA A 226 -3.32 11.02 21.81
C ALA A 226 -4.85 11.18 21.76
N THR A 227 -5.59 10.08 21.57
CA THR A 227 -7.06 10.15 21.53
C THR A 227 -7.72 10.54 22.85
N PHE A 228 -7.02 10.45 23.99
CA PHE A 228 -7.53 10.95 25.27
C PHE A 228 -7.67 12.47 25.30
N ALA A 229 -6.94 13.19 24.44
CA ALA A 229 -7.13 14.62 24.21
C ALA A 229 -8.38 14.95 23.35
N GLY A 230 -9.32 14.00 23.15
CA GLY A 230 -10.47 14.19 22.28
C GLY A 230 -11.40 15.35 22.64
N ARG A 231 -11.44 15.77 23.91
CA ARG A 231 -12.18 16.97 24.36
C ARG A 231 -11.35 18.26 24.33
N ALA A 232 -10.05 18.16 24.03
CA ALA A 232 -9.15 19.30 24.01
C ALA A 232 -9.29 20.10 22.70
N PRO A 233 -8.81 21.37 22.68
CA PRO A 233 -8.76 22.17 21.46
C PRO A 233 -8.03 21.44 20.32
N LEU A 234 -8.36 21.79 19.06
CA LEU A 234 -7.74 21.21 17.86
C LEU A 234 -6.21 21.25 17.93
N ALA A 235 -5.62 22.37 18.37
CA ALA A 235 -4.17 22.52 18.49
C ALA A 235 -3.53 21.46 19.40
N VAL A 236 -4.18 21.11 20.51
CA VAL A 236 -3.69 20.08 21.44
C VAL A 236 -3.78 18.69 20.82
N ARG A 237 -4.86 18.40 20.09
CA ARG A 237 -5.01 17.11 19.37
C ARG A 237 -3.96 16.96 18.28
N ILE A 238 -3.69 18.01 17.51
CA ILE A 238 -2.63 18.04 16.50
C ILE A 238 -1.26 17.88 17.16
N ALA A 239 -0.98 18.62 18.24
CA ALA A 239 0.29 18.51 18.96
C ALA A 239 0.52 17.10 19.53
N ALA A 240 -0.53 16.46 20.06
CA ALA A 240 -0.45 15.09 20.55
C ALA A 240 -0.11 14.10 19.42
N LEU A 241 -0.76 14.22 18.25
CA LEU A 241 -0.43 13.38 17.09
C LEU A 241 0.98 13.66 16.54
N ALA A 242 1.40 14.93 16.51
CA ALA A 242 2.75 15.32 16.09
C ALA A 242 3.81 14.71 17.02
N ALA A 243 3.57 14.69 18.33
CA ALA A 243 4.46 14.05 19.30
C ALA A 243 4.61 12.54 19.04
N VAL A 244 3.54 11.85 18.61
CA VAL A 244 3.61 10.44 18.20
C VAL A 244 4.50 10.28 16.96
N GLY A 245 4.35 11.16 15.97
CA GLY A 245 5.20 11.17 14.77
C GLY A 245 6.69 11.38 15.09
N VAL A 246 7.00 12.34 15.97
CA VAL A 246 8.36 12.57 16.47
C VAL A 246 8.91 11.35 17.19
N ALA A 247 8.11 10.71 18.06
CA ALA A 247 8.52 9.49 18.74
C ALA A 247 8.82 8.34 17.77
N CYS A 248 7.99 8.16 16.74
CA CYS A 248 8.22 7.16 15.69
C CYS A 248 9.50 7.42 14.90
N ALA A 249 9.74 8.67 14.48
CA ALA A 249 10.94 9.06 13.76
C ALA A 249 12.20 8.88 14.62
N GLY A 250 12.16 9.33 15.89
CA GLY A 250 13.26 9.15 16.84
C GLY A 250 13.55 7.68 17.13
N LEU A 251 12.52 6.83 17.21
CA LEU A 251 12.71 5.40 17.37
C LEU A 251 13.36 4.77 16.15
N LEU A 252 12.90 5.08 14.94
CA LEU A 252 13.48 4.56 13.70
C LEU A 252 14.96 4.96 13.57
N LEU A 253 15.28 6.23 13.84
CA LEU A 253 16.66 6.74 13.86
C LEU A 253 17.54 6.00 14.87
N ARG A 254 16.98 5.53 15.97
CA ARG A 254 17.70 4.79 17.01
C ARG A 254 17.88 3.32 16.66
N THR A 255 16.87 2.67 16.06
CA THR A 255 16.85 1.21 15.86
C THR A 255 17.34 0.77 14.49
N ALA A 256 17.26 1.64 13.48
CA ALA A 256 17.70 1.36 12.11
C ALA A 256 18.26 2.63 11.43
N PRO A 257 19.29 3.29 12.02
CA PRO A 257 19.88 4.51 11.46
C PRO A 257 20.38 4.34 10.02
N GLU A 258 20.84 3.14 9.66
CA GLU A 258 21.33 2.78 8.34
C GLU A 258 20.24 2.86 7.24
N CYS A 259 18.97 2.76 7.60
CA CYS A 259 17.85 2.82 6.65
C CYS A 259 17.39 4.24 6.34
N VAL A 260 17.92 5.25 7.03
CA VAL A 260 17.58 6.68 6.83
C VAL A 260 18.04 7.17 5.47
N ALA A 261 19.16 6.66 4.97
CA ALA A 261 19.69 6.97 3.64
C ALA A 261 18.90 6.28 2.50
N GLY A 262 17.83 5.55 2.85
CA GLY A 262 16.91 4.91 1.91
C GLY A 262 17.06 3.39 1.82
N PRO A 263 16.10 2.71 1.18
CA PRO A 263 16.04 1.25 1.09
C PRO A 263 17.29 0.61 0.46
N PHE A 264 17.93 1.34 -0.45
CA PHE A 264 19.08 0.89 -1.24
C PHE A 264 20.40 1.55 -0.80
N ALA A 265 20.44 2.16 0.39
CA ALA A 265 21.62 2.84 0.93
C ALA A 265 22.86 1.94 1.00
N GLN A 266 22.66 0.63 1.19
CA GLN A 266 23.74 -0.35 1.37
C GLN A 266 24.22 -0.98 0.06
N LEU A 267 23.68 -0.58 -1.11
CA LEU A 267 24.19 -1.07 -2.39
C LEU A 267 25.65 -0.65 -2.57
N ASP A 268 26.47 -1.57 -3.10
CA ASP A 268 27.82 -1.22 -3.48
C ASP A 268 27.80 -0.11 -4.56
N PRO A 269 28.81 0.78 -4.58
CA PRO A 269 28.81 1.93 -5.48
C PRO A 269 28.70 1.56 -6.97
N LEU A 270 29.22 0.39 -7.37
CA LEU A 270 29.19 -0.05 -8.75
C LEU A 270 27.78 -0.52 -9.16
N THR A 271 27.14 -1.36 -8.34
CA THR A 271 25.74 -1.77 -8.54
C THR A 271 24.80 -0.58 -8.52
N ARG A 272 25.05 0.41 -7.66
CA ARG A 272 24.27 1.64 -7.63
C ARG A 272 24.34 2.38 -8.97
N THR A 273 25.56 2.67 -9.42
CA THR A 273 25.79 3.49 -10.62
C THR A 273 25.43 2.78 -11.93
N LEU A 274 25.71 1.47 -12.03
CA LEU A 274 25.44 0.70 -13.26
C LEU A 274 24.00 0.21 -13.36
N TRP A 275 23.34 -0.07 -12.24
CA TRP A 275 21.98 -0.60 -12.23
C TRP A 275 20.98 0.35 -11.59
N TYR A 276 21.07 0.60 -10.28
CA TYR A 276 20.00 1.28 -9.52
C TYR A 276 19.64 2.67 -10.07
N ASP A 277 20.64 3.51 -10.35
CA ASP A 277 20.44 4.87 -10.86
C ASP A 277 19.88 4.88 -12.30
N ASN A 278 19.89 3.74 -12.98
CA ASN A 278 19.30 3.55 -14.32
C ASN A 278 17.92 2.88 -14.28
N VAL A 279 17.40 2.55 -13.09
CA VAL A 279 16.02 2.04 -12.93
C VAL A 279 15.07 3.24 -12.90
N SER A 280 14.39 3.49 -14.03
CA SER A 280 13.48 4.62 -14.17
C SER A 280 12.37 4.68 -13.11
N GLU A 281 11.93 3.54 -12.58
CA GLU A 281 10.90 3.46 -11.54
C GLU A 281 11.29 4.17 -10.23
N GLY A 282 12.59 4.17 -9.88
CA GLY A 282 13.10 4.81 -8.67
C GLY A 282 13.48 6.28 -8.84
N LEU A 283 13.46 6.80 -10.07
CA LEU A 283 13.88 8.16 -10.37
C LEU A 283 12.73 9.16 -10.17
N PRO A 284 13.01 10.38 -9.70
CA PRO A 284 11.97 11.38 -9.45
C PRO A 284 11.38 11.89 -10.77
N LEU A 285 10.23 12.57 -10.67
CA LEU A 285 9.41 12.95 -11.81
C LEU A 285 10.15 13.76 -12.89
N TRP A 286 11.11 14.60 -12.50
CA TRP A 286 11.89 15.44 -13.41
C TRP A 286 12.97 14.69 -14.21
N HIS A 287 13.24 13.43 -13.88
CA HIS A 287 14.09 12.53 -14.66
C HIS A 287 13.29 11.60 -15.59
N GLN A 288 11.95 11.65 -15.53
CA GLN A 288 11.09 10.87 -16.41
C GLN A 288 10.94 11.55 -17.78
N PHE A 289 10.64 10.76 -18.82
CA PHE A 289 10.25 11.32 -20.10
C PHE A 289 9.03 12.26 -19.93
N PRO A 290 9.00 13.45 -20.58
CA PRO A 290 7.95 14.44 -20.34
C PRO A 290 6.52 13.91 -20.49
N GLY A 291 6.26 13.05 -21.48
CA GLY A 291 4.96 12.41 -21.65
C GLY A 291 4.58 11.50 -20.47
N TRP A 292 5.53 10.70 -19.97
CA TRP A 292 5.31 9.83 -18.81
C TRP A 292 5.08 10.64 -17.53
N ALA A 293 5.85 11.71 -17.33
CA ALA A 293 5.67 12.63 -16.21
C ALA A 293 4.27 13.27 -16.24
N ALA A 294 3.85 13.79 -17.39
CA ALA A 294 2.53 14.39 -17.58
C ALA A 294 1.39 13.40 -17.31
N MET A 295 1.49 12.17 -17.82
CA MET A 295 0.50 11.12 -17.58
C MET A 295 0.45 10.68 -16.10
N THR A 296 1.58 10.70 -15.41
CA THR A 296 1.68 10.33 -13.99
C THR A 296 1.02 11.37 -13.08
N ILE A 297 1.26 12.66 -13.30
CA ILE A 297 0.78 13.73 -12.41
C ILE A 297 -0.52 14.40 -12.87
N GLY A 298 -0.86 14.33 -14.16
CA GLY A 298 -2.01 15.05 -14.73
C GLY A 298 -3.35 14.61 -14.16
N LEU A 299 -3.56 13.29 -14.00
CA LEU A 299 -4.78 12.75 -13.38
C LEU A 299 -4.88 13.10 -11.89
N PRO A 300 -3.81 12.94 -11.06
CA PRO A 300 -3.80 13.45 -9.69
C PRO A 300 -4.16 14.94 -9.59
N ILE A 301 -3.56 15.81 -10.41
CA ILE A 301 -3.86 17.26 -10.40
C ILE A 301 -5.33 17.51 -10.75
N THR A 302 -5.84 16.85 -11.79
CA THR A 302 -7.25 16.97 -12.19
C THR A 302 -8.19 16.50 -11.06
N GLY A 303 -7.82 15.41 -10.39
CA GLY A 303 -8.53 14.88 -9.23
C GLY A 303 -8.55 15.87 -8.06
N ILE A 304 -7.41 16.49 -7.72
CA ILE A 304 -7.31 17.52 -6.66
C ILE A 304 -8.18 18.73 -7.00
N ILE A 305 -8.11 19.24 -8.24
CA ILE A 305 -8.96 20.35 -8.69
C ILE A 305 -10.45 19.98 -8.55
N GLY A 306 -10.84 18.81 -9.04
CA GLY A 306 -12.22 18.31 -8.92
C GLY A 306 -12.67 18.18 -7.47
N ALA A 307 -11.83 17.62 -6.60
CA ALA A 307 -12.12 17.46 -5.18
C ALA A 307 -12.23 18.81 -4.46
N LEU A 308 -11.38 19.81 -4.79
CA LEU A 308 -11.48 21.17 -4.25
C LEU A 308 -12.79 21.86 -4.69
N LEU A 309 -13.18 21.71 -5.95
CA LEU A 309 -14.45 22.25 -6.46
C LEU A 309 -15.66 21.58 -5.78
N ALA A 310 -15.63 20.25 -5.63
CA ALA A 310 -16.68 19.50 -4.94
C ALA A 310 -16.72 19.82 -3.44
N LEU A 311 -15.58 20.08 -2.81
CA LEU A 311 -15.50 20.54 -1.43
C LEU A 311 -16.20 21.90 -1.25
N ARG A 312 -16.02 22.84 -2.19
CA ARG A 312 -16.64 24.17 -2.14
C ARG A 312 -18.17 24.11 -2.24
N SER A 313 -18.72 23.18 -3.02
CA SER A 313 -20.17 23.03 -3.22
C SER A 313 -20.85 22.06 -2.25
N SER A 314 -20.10 21.33 -1.42
CA SER A 314 -20.64 20.33 -0.50
C SER A 314 -20.76 20.81 0.94
N THR A 315 -21.76 20.26 1.64
CA THR A 315 -22.04 20.49 3.06
C THR A 315 -22.15 19.16 3.82
N GLY A 316 -22.13 19.22 5.15
CA GLY A 316 -22.34 18.06 6.03
C GLY A 316 -21.41 16.88 5.75
N GLU A 317 -21.98 15.67 5.69
CA GLU A 317 -21.21 14.44 5.51
C GLU A 317 -20.50 14.36 4.16
N ALA A 318 -21.10 14.90 3.09
CA ALA A 318 -20.47 14.95 1.78
C ALA A 318 -19.17 15.77 1.81
N ARG A 319 -19.19 16.93 2.49
CA ARG A 319 -17.99 17.76 2.68
C ARG A 319 -16.90 17.02 3.44
N ALA A 320 -17.26 16.28 4.48
CA ALA A 320 -16.31 15.47 5.24
C ALA A 320 -15.66 14.36 4.40
N ARG A 321 -16.40 13.77 3.45
CA ARG A 321 -15.84 12.78 2.50
C ARG A 321 -14.84 13.41 1.53
N TRP A 322 -15.11 14.61 1.03
CA TRP A 322 -14.17 15.34 0.17
C TRP A 322 -12.89 15.77 0.89
N TRP A 323 -12.98 16.11 2.18
CA TRP A 323 -11.81 16.36 3.01
C TRP A 323 -10.88 15.15 3.16
N ILE A 324 -11.40 13.92 3.09
CA ILE A 324 -10.60 12.69 3.18
C ILE A 324 -9.83 12.43 1.87
N LEU A 325 -10.30 13.00 0.76
CA LEU A 325 -9.67 12.84 -0.57
C LEU A 325 -8.63 13.91 -0.91
N LEU A 326 -8.55 14.98 -0.11
CA LEU A 326 -7.61 16.09 -0.27
C LEU A 326 -6.48 15.99 0.74
#